data_AF-A0A4Y9ZSM6-F1
#
_entry.id   AF-A0A4Y9ZSM6-F1
#
_cell.length_a   1.000
_cell.length_b   1.000
_cell.length_c   1.000
_cell.angle_alpha   90.00
_cell.angle_beta   90.00
_cell.angle_gamma   90.00
#
_symmetry.space_group_name_H-M   'P 1'
#
loop_
_entity.id
_entity.type
_entity.pdbx_description
1 polymer ?
#
loop_
_entity_poly.entity_id
_entity_poly.type
_entity_poly.pdbx_seq_one_letter_code
_entity_poly.pdbx_strand_id
1 'polypeptide(L)'
;MAPVHALDRYYLGVTILVTIGYQLLGFAIAWTFQFDKITDFTGGKIQFLHPRHAHQSSSFLLGNKQTRSPLALLTLLIGNTFYARNIVVSVLVMVWATRLAGFLLFRVLKTGSDTRFDDIRSHFLSFLGFWIGQIVWVWTVSLPVTILNSPAVSDPALGGSNPAFGTSRDIAGIVLWALGFAIESVADAQKFYHKSTHPPKNARMADNVPVAELVRFHATERCLSDPAVFKALRDLAERARPHGMTGQYWAKAPDDPDLFVWILLWDSRQHHTNWLASDKGTAGALSMKAAELAKEPFDIIHVHFETHPPFAALTMPMTEVVFWTIADADQVGAFFEKLEKTRQAIVRGEGMQGCTWGQSLERKDAGVALTGWESLEAQMKQGDSNKDYRETGEEALSLVSDLRALRVNFQPHI
;
A
#
# COMPACT_ATOMS: atom_id res chain seq x y z
N MET A 1 -34.40 35.22 -7.02
CA MET A 1 -33.49 35.29 -8.19
C MET A 1 -33.98 34.28 -9.21
N ALA A 2 -33.93 34.60 -10.51
CA ALA A 2 -34.37 33.68 -11.55
C ALA A 2 -33.40 32.48 -11.66
N PRO A 3 -33.89 31.26 -11.97
CA PRO A 3 -33.03 30.09 -12.15
C PRO A 3 -32.04 30.34 -13.29
N VAL A 4 -30.75 30.11 -13.04
CA VAL A 4 -29.71 30.32 -14.05
C VAL A 4 -29.72 29.13 -15.01
N HIS A 5 -30.03 29.38 -16.29
CA HIS A 5 -29.89 28.41 -17.36
C HIS A 5 -28.41 28.29 -17.72
N ALA A 6 -27.72 27.35 -17.07
CA ALA A 6 -26.27 27.26 -17.17
C ALA A 6 -25.78 26.63 -18.49
N LEU A 7 -26.49 25.64 -19.06
CA LEU A 7 -26.26 25.09 -20.42
C LEU A 7 -27.47 24.31 -20.97
N ASP A 8 -28.21 23.60 -20.11
CA ASP A 8 -29.40 22.82 -20.48
C ASP A 8 -30.50 22.91 -19.41
N ARG A 9 -31.75 22.59 -19.78
CA ARG A 9 -32.93 22.72 -18.91
C ARG A 9 -32.93 21.77 -17.70
N TYR A 10 -32.17 20.67 -17.76
CA TYR A 10 -32.14 19.61 -16.74
C TYR A 10 -30.81 19.56 -15.97
N TYR A 11 -29.91 20.51 -16.21
CA TYR A 11 -28.54 20.59 -15.67
C TYR A 11 -27.65 19.37 -15.95
N LEU A 12 -27.98 18.55 -16.95
CA LEU A 12 -27.23 17.35 -17.31
C LEU A 12 -25.86 17.69 -17.92
N GLY A 13 -25.81 18.70 -18.79
CA GLY A 13 -24.59 19.17 -19.44
C GLY A 13 -23.61 19.81 -18.46
N VAL A 14 -24.12 20.61 -17.51
CA VAL A 14 -23.27 21.21 -16.47
C VAL A 14 -22.72 20.15 -15.52
N THR A 15 -23.56 19.22 -15.08
CA THR A 15 -23.13 18.18 -14.14
C THR A 15 -22.12 17.21 -14.73
N ILE A 16 -22.24 16.84 -16.02
CA ILE A 16 -21.24 15.97 -16.67
C ILE A 16 -19.92 16.70 -16.87
N LEU A 17 -19.92 17.97 -17.28
CA LEU A 17 -18.70 18.76 -17.46
C LEU A 17 -17.94 18.96 -16.15
N VAL A 18 -18.66 19.30 -15.08
CA VAL A 18 -18.08 19.41 -13.73
C VAL A 18 -17.54 18.06 -13.26
N THR A 19 -18.23 16.96 -13.59
CA THR A 19 -17.77 15.61 -13.24
C THR A 19 -16.50 15.21 -13.96
N ILE A 20 -16.44 15.45 -15.26
CA ILE A 20 -15.25 15.22 -16.08
C ILE A 20 -14.08 16.06 -15.54
N GLY A 21 -14.28 17.37 -15.34
CA GLY A 21 -13.22 18.25 -14.86
C GLY A 21 -12.65 17.83 -13.50
N TYR A 22 -13.52 17.50 -12.54
CA TYR A 22 -13.09 17.08 -11.21
C TYR A 22 -12.37 15.74 -11.21
N GLN A 23 -12.89 14.74 -11.94
CA GLN A 23 -12.30 13.40 -12.01
C GLN A 23 -10.99 13.40 -12.81
N LEU A 24 -10.89 14.18 -13.89
CA LEU A 24 -9.64 14.32 -14.65
C LEU A 24 -8.57 15.10 -13.88
N LEU A 25 -8.96 16.06 -13.05
CA LEU A 25 -8.03 16.71 -12.12
C LEU A 25 -7.51 15.71 -11.07
N GLY A 26 -8.40 14.89 -10.52
CA GLY A 26 -8.02 13.80 -9.62
C GLY A 26 -7.07 12.79 -10.27
N PHE A 27 -7.35 12.41 -11.52
CA PHE A 27 -6.48 11.56 -12.33
C PHE A 27 -5.11 12.18 -12.54
N ALA A 28 -5.03 13.46 -12.92
CA ALA A 28 -3.77 14.15 -13.15
C ALA A 28 -2.91 14.16 -11.88
N ILE A 29 -3.50 14.49 -10.72
CA ILE A 29 -2.79 14.48 -9.44
C ILE A 29 -2.34 13.06 -9.06
N ALA A 30 -3.23 12.06 -9.20
CA ALA A 30 -2.91 10.67 -8.86
C ALA A 30 -1.81 10.09 -9.76
N TRP A 31 -1.82 10.43 -11.05
CA TRP A 31 -0.80 10.01 -12.01
C TRP A 31 0.55 10.69 -11.78
N THR A 32 0.56 12.01 -11.54
CA THR A 32 1.80 12.78 -11.34
C THR A 32 2.49 12.44 -10.01
N PHE A 33 1.73 12.24 -8.94
CA PHE A 33 2.30 12.06 -7.59
C PHE A 33 2.29 10.62 -7.09
N GLN A 34 1.76 9.65 -7.88
CA GLN A 34 1.68 8.23 -7.52
C GLN A 34 1.07 7.99 -6.12
N PHE A 35 0.16 8.87 -5.70
CA PHE A 35 -0.29 8.94 -4.31
C PHE A 35 -1.42 7.91 -4.07
N ASP A 36 -1.10 6.78 -3.42
CA ASP A 36 -2.03 5.67 -3.11
C ASP A 36 -3.34 6.13 -2.48
N LYS A 37 -3.27 7.19 -1.67
CA LYS A 37 -4.36 7.65 -0.81
C LYS A 37 -5.38 8.50 -1.56
N ILE A 38 -5.00 9.13 -2.67
CA ILE A 38 -5.88 10.06 -3.40
C ILE A 38 -6.88 9.28 -4.26
N THR A 39 -6.47 8.18 -4.90
CA THR A 39 -7.32 7.40 -5.82
C THR A 39 -8.55 6.80 -5.13
N ASP A 40 -8.36 6.26 -3.92
CA ASP A 40 -9.47 5.73 -3.09
C ASP A 40 -10.30 6.87 -2.48
N PHE A 41 -9.71 8.05 -2.27
CA PHE A 41 -10.37 9.24 -1.75
C PHE A 41 -11.23 9.96 -2.80
N THR A 42 -10.77 10.06 -4.05
CA THR A 42 -11.50 10.67 -5.18
C THR A 42 -12.60 9.76 -5.73
N GLY A 43 -12.42 8.44 -5.68
CA GLY A 43 -13.46 7.45 -6.05
C GLY A 43 -14.61 7.38 -5.04
N GLY A 44 -14.38 7.79 -3.79
CA GLY A 44 -15.36 7.75 -2.70
C GLY A 44 -16.44 8.82 -2.77
N LYS A 45 -17.14 9.01 -3.90
CA LYS A 45 -18.33 9.89 -4.04
C LYS A 45 -18.15 11.31 -3.41
N ILE A 46 -16.93 11.86 -3.39
CA ILE A 46 -16.62 13.18 -2.81
C ILE A 46 -17.10 14.34 -3.70
N GLN A 47 -17.83 14.05 -4.78
CA GLN A 47 -18.70 15.06 -5.38
C GLN A 47 -19.81 15.55 -4.44
N PHE A 48 -19.91 15.07 -3.20
CA PHE A 48 -20.93 15.49 -2.23
C PHE A 48 -20.37 16.04 -0.90
N LEU A 49 -19.05 16.17 -0.71
CA LEU A 49 -18.47 16.63 0.55
C LEU A 49 -17.50 17.81 0.39
N HIS A 50 -17.79 18.91 1.10
CA HIS A 50 -16.83 19.99 1.36
C HIS A 50 -15.82 19.51 2.42
N PRO A 51 -14.50 19.72 2.26
CA PRO A 51 -13.53 19.45 3.31
C PRO A 51 -13.71 20.50 4.41
N ARG A 52 -14.55 20.23 5.41
CA ARG A 52 -14.44 20.92 6.69
C ARG A 52 -13.58 20.03 7.59
N HIS A 53 -12.44 20.59 8.01
CA HIS A 53 -11.54 20.08 9.05
C HIS A 53 -10.42 19.13 8.57
N ALA A 54 -9.46 19.67 7.82
CA ALA A 54 -8.06 19.30 7.99
C ALA A 54 -7.29 20.56 8.42
N HIS A 55 -6.92 20.58 9.70
CA HIS A 55 -6.08 21.53 10.41
C HIS A 55 -6.58 22.97 10.69
N GLN A 56 -6.68 23.23 11.99
CA GLN A 56 -6.75 24.52 12.67
C GLN A 56 -5.43 25.27 12.51
N SER A 57 -5.46 26.47 11.92
CA SER A 57 -4.51 27.58 12.12
C SER A 57 -5.15 28.86 11.59
N SER A 58 -5.21 29.85 12.46
CA SER A 58 -5.87 31.16 12.33
C SER A 58 -5.32 32.05 11.21
N SER A 59 -6.21 32.63 10.39
CA SER A 59 -6.19 34.06 10.01
C SER A 59 -7.48 34.48 9.29
N PHE A 60 -7.85 35.72 9.57
CA PHE A 60 -9.14 36.37 9.41
C PHE A 60 -9.11 37.31 8.18
N LEU A 61 -10.26 37.39 7.50
CA LEU A 61 -10.74 38.37 6.50
C LEU A 61 -10.24 38.38 5.04
N LEU A 62 -11.30 38.39 4.20
CA LEU A 62 -11.49 39.04 2.89
C LEU A 62 -10.80 38.44 1.65
N GLY A 63 -11.64 38.06 0.69
CA GLY A 63 -11.26 37.86 -0.72
C GLY A 63 -11.40 36.42 -1.21
N ASN A 64 -12.58 36.07 -1.74
CA ASN A 64 -12.81 34.92 -2.63
C ASN A 64 -12.56 33.50 -2.08
N LYS A 65 -13.35 33.06 -1.09
CA LYS A 65 -13.58 31.62 -0.84
C LYS A 65 -14.71 31.09 -1.72
N GLN A 66 -14.44 30.97 -3.02
CA GLN A 66 -15.38 30.42 -3.99
C GLN A 66 -14.92 29.04 -4.45
N THR A 67 -14.70 28.11 -3.52
CA THR A 67 -14.61 26.67 -3.82
C THR A 67 -15.97 26.04 -3.54
N ARG A 68 -16.98 26.44 -4.33
CA ARG A 68 -18.28 25.75 -4.36
C ARG A 68 -18.12 24.50 -5.23
N SER A 69 -18.31 23.30 -4.69
CA SER A 69 -19.12 22.26 -5.36
C SER A 69 -19.14 20.93 -4.60
N PRO A 70 -20.26 20.61 -3.97
CA PRO A 70 -20.87 19.29 -4.05
C PRO A 70 -21.98 19.27 -5.12
N LEU A 71 -22.07 18.31 -6.04
CA LEU A 71 -23.03 18.28 -7.16
C LEU A 71 -24.50 18.47 -6.71
N ALA A 72 -24.93 17.87 -5.59
CA ALA A 72 -26.27 18.12 -5.04
C ALA A 72 -26.43 19.58 -4.59
N LEU A 73 -25.44 20.15 -3.92
CA LEU A 73 -25.47 21.54 -3.48
C LEU A 73 -25.29 22.51 -4.66
N LEU A 74 -24.51 22.15 -5.68
CA LEU A 74 -24.32 22.91 -6.91
C LEU A 74 -25.64 22.98 -7.69
N THR A 75 -26.30 21.85 -7.91
CA THR A 75 -27.61 21.79 -8.58
C THR A 75 -28.69 22.49 -7.77
N LEU A 76 -28.70 22.36 -6.45
CA LEU A 76 -29.64 23.06 -5.56
C LEU A 76 -29.43 24.59 -5.57
N LEU A 77 -28.17 25.04 -5.53
CA LEU A 77 -27.84 26.48 -5.53
C LEU A 77 -28.01 27.13 -6.91
N ILE A 78 -27.73 26.41 -8.00
CA ILE A 78 -27.94 26.91 -9.38
C ILE A 78 -29.44 26.91 -9.74
N GLY A 79 -30.17 25.88 -9.30
CA GLY A 79 -31.62 25.77 -9.50
C GLY A 79 -32.42 26.82 -8.75
N ASN A 80 -31.93 27.29 -7.60
CA ASN A 80 -32.61 28.24 -6.72
C ASN A 80 -34.05 27.82 -6.33
N THR A 81 -34.34 26.52 -6.39
CA THR A 81 -35.62 25.89 -6.08
C THR A 81 -35.52 25.14 -4.74
N PHE A 82 -35.74 25.86 -3.64
CA PHE A 82 -35.63 25.34 -2.27
C PHE A 82 -36.92 24.65 -1.78
N TYR A 83 -37.48 23.76 -2.60
CA TYR A 83 -38.62 22.96 -2.18
C TYR A 83 -38.21 21.85 -1.22
N ALA A 84 -39.13 21.43 -0.34
CA ALA A 84 -38.84 20.46 0.72
C ALA A 84 -38.24 19.15 0.20
N ARG A 85 -38.74 18.61 -0.92
CA ARG A 85 -38.22 17.38 -1.56
C ARG A 85 -36.76 17.54 -2.01
N ASN A 86 -36.43 18.66 -2.63
CA ASN A 86 -35.10 18.94 -3.18
C ASN A 86 -34.06 19.02 -2.05
N ILE A 87 -34.43 19.66 -0.93
CA ILE A 87 -33.59 19.75 0.27
C ILE A 87 -33.40 18.37 0.90
N VAL A 88 -34.49 17.64 1.17
CA VAL A 88 -34.45 16.33 1.84
C VAL A 88 -33.60 15.34 1.03
N VAL A 89 -33.87 15.18 -0.26
CA VAL A 89 -33.13 14.24 -1.11
C VAL A 89 -31.65 14.62 -1.22
N SER A 90 -31.33 15.91 -1.33
CA SER A 90 -29.95 16.39 -1.36
C SER A 90 -29.23 16.08 -0.04
N VAL A 91 -29.87 16.27 1.11
CA VAL A 91 -29.30 15.94 2.44
C VAL A 91 -29.07 14.44 2.58
N LEU A 92 -30.06 13.61 2.24
CA LEU A 92 -29.97 12.15 2.33
C LEU A 92 -28.81 11.59 1.48
N VAL A 93 -28.59 12.15 0.30
CA VAL A 93 -27.47 11.77 -0.59
C VAL A 93 -26.12 12.23 -0.03
N MET A 94 -26.05 13.46 0.50
CA MET A 94 -24.83 13.96 1.15
C MET A 94 -24.45 13.10 2.37
N VAL A 95 -25.41 12.68 3.19
CA VAL A 95 -25.17 11.80 4.34
C VAL A 95 -24.60 10.45 3.89
N TRP A 96 -25.21 9.82 2.88
CA TRP A 96 -24.72 8.53 2.36
C TRP A 96 -23.32 8.65 1.75
N ALA A 97 -23.10 9.67 0.92
CA ALA A 97 -21.81 9.91 0.29
C ALA A 97 -20.71 10.16 1.33
N THR A 98 -20.99 10.95 2.37
CA THR A 98 -20.05 11.23 3.47
C THR A 98 -19.67 9.94 4.21
N ARG A 99 -20.65 9.07 4.50
CA ARG A 99 -20.38 7.78 5.15
C ARG A 99 -19.47 6.89 4.30
N LEU A 100 -19.78 6.76 3.01
CA LEU A 100 -18.99 5.96 2.05
C LEU A 100 -17.55 6.48 1.94
N ALA A 101 -17.38 7.79 1.74
CA ALA A 101 -16.08 8.44 1.66
C ALA A 101 -15.27 8.24 2.95
N GLY A 102 -15.91 8.45 4.11
CA GLY A 102 -15.29 8.28 5.42
C GLY A 102 -14.84 6.84 5.68
N PHE A 103 -15.67 5.85 5.31
CA PHE A 103 -15.32 4.43 5.47
C PHE A 103 -14.16 4.02 4.56
N LEU A 104 -14.14 4.47 3.31
CA LEU A 104 -13.03 4.21 2.38
C LEU A 104 -11.73 4.86 2.87
N LEU A 105 -11.79 6.11 3.32
CA LEU A 105 -10.63 6.80 3.89
C LEU A 105 -10.11 6.10 5.15
N PHE A 106 -11.00 5.73 6.07
CA PHE A 106 -10.65 4.97 7.27
C PHE A 106 -9.96 3.65 6.92
N ARG A 107 -10.47 2.94 5.89
CA ARG A 107 -9.88 1.69 5.41
C ARG A 107 -8.48 1.89 4.87
N VAL A 108 -8.25 2.89 4.03
CA VAL A 108 -6.92 3.17 3.46
C VAL A 108 -5.93 3.57 4.55
N LEU A 109 -6.33 4.44 5.48
CA LEU A 109 -5.47 4.86 6.59
C LEU A 109 -5.07 3.69 7.50
N LYS A 110 -5.93 2.68 7.65
CA LYS A 110 -5.68 1.53 8.51
C LYS A 110 -4.99 0.36 7.80
N THR A 111 -5.22 0.17 6.50
CA THR A 111 -4.64 -0.94 5.71
C THR A 111 -3.33 -0.56 5.01
N GLY A 112 -2.99 0.73 4.90
CA GLY A 112 -1.68 1.21 4.43
C GLY A 112 -1.59 1.38 2.91
N SER A 113 -1.90 0.34 2.14
CA SER A 113 -2.00 0.37 0.67
C SER A 113 -2.97 -0.70 0.16
N ASP A 114 -3.56 -0.48 -1.01
CA ASP A 114 -4.46 -1.44 -1.67
C ASP A 114 -3.79 -1.99 -2.93
N THR A 115 -3.31 -3.23 -2.82
CA THR A 115 -2.50 -3.89 -3.86
C THR A 115 -3.21 -4.05 -5.21
N ARG A 116 -4.53 -3.88 -5.27
CA ARG A 116 -5.31 -3.95 -6.52
C ARG A 116 -4.98 -2.80 -7.46
N PHE A 117 -4.49 -1.69 -6.94
CA PHE A 117 -4.14 -0.52 -7.74
C PHE A 117 -2.68 -0.53 -8.19
N ASP A 118 -1.85 -1.43 -7.69
CA ASP A 118 -0.43 -1.50 -8.07
C ASP A 118 -0.30 -1.92 -9.54
N ASP A 119 -0.99 -2.98 -9.94
CA ASP A 119 -0.99 -3.49 -11.33
C ASP A 119 -1.71 -2.57 -12.32
N ILE A 120 -2.74 -1.84 -11.87
CA ILE A 120 -3.53 -0.95 -12.76
C ILE A 120 -2.76 0.36 -13.03
N ARG A 121 -1.91 0.79 -12.10
CA ARG A 121 -1.14 2.04 -12.19
C ARG A 121 0.07 1.96 -13.09
N SER A 122 0.66 0.78 -13.27
CA SER A 122 1.79 0.59 -14.19
C SER A 122 1.41 0.87 -15.65
N HIS A 123 0.11 0.83 -15.99
CA HIS A 123 -0.40 1.05 -17.33
C HIS A 123 -1.31 2.30 -17.41
N PHE A 124 -0.83 3.34 -18.10
CA PHE A 124 -1.55 4.61 -18.29
C PHE A 124 -2.99 4.43 -18.81
N LEU A 125 -3.20 3.58 -19.82
CA LEU A 125 -4.51 3.37 -20.44
C LEU A 125 -5.48 2.58 -19.53
N SER A 126 -4.98 1.59 -18.79
CA SER A 126 -5.79 0.84 -17.82
C SER A 126 -6.20 1.73 -16.64
N PHE A 127 -5.28 2.58 -16.16
CA PHE A 127 -5.58 3.58 -15.15
C PHE A 127 -6.62 4.59 -15.66
N LEU A 128 -6.42 5.18 -16.84
CA LEU A 128 -7.39 6.12 -17.43
C LEU A 128 -8.77 5.48 -17.63
N GLY A 129 -8.82 4.23 -18.09
CA GLY A 129 -10.07 3.46 -18.23
C GLY A 129 -10.83 3.31 -16.91
N PHE A 130 -10.13 3.07 -15.80
CA PHE A 130 -10.73 3.04 -14.47
C PHE A 130 -11.38 4.39 -14.10
N TRP A 131 -10.71 5.50 -14.35
CA TRP A 131 -11.23 6.84 -14.07
C TRP A 131 -12.41 7.24 -14.98
N ILE A 132 -12.40 6.84 -16.26
CA ILE A 132 -13.55 7.02 -17.16
C ILE A 132 -14.76 6.22 -16.64
N GLY A 133 -14.53 4.98 -16.19
CA GLY A 133 -15.58 4.18 -15.54
C GLY A 133 -16.16 4.87 -14.30
N GLN A 134 -15.32 5.49 -13.46
CA GLN A 134 -15.76 6.28 -12.31
C GLN A 134 -16.57 7.52 -12.73
N ILE A 135 -16.15 8.25 -13.78
CA ILE A 135 -16.89 9.40 -14.32
C ILE A 135 -18.31 8.99 -14.71
N VAL A 136 -18.44 7.93 -15.52
CA VAL A 136 -19.74 7.45 -16.00
C VAL A 136 -20.59 6.95 -14.83
N TRP A 137 -20.00 6.19 -13.91
CA TRP A 137 -20.69 5.63 -12.77
C TRP A 137 -21.25 6.71 -11.83
N VAL A 138 -20.40 7.65 -11.40
CA VAL A 138 -20.81 8.69 -10.46
C VAL A 138 -21.84 9.61 -11.09
N TRP A 139 -21.66 9.99 -12.37
CA TRP A 139 -22.65 10.78 -13.08
C TRP A 139 -24.00 10.06 -13.15
N THR A 140 -24.02 8.78 -13.53
CA THR A 140 -25.24 7.96 -13.63
C THR A 140 -25.99 7.88 -12.31
N VAL A 141 -25.29 7.59 -11.20
CA VAL A 141 -25.89 7.50 -9.86
C VAL A 141 -26.39 8.87 -9.36
N SER A 142 -25.83 9.98 -9.86
CA SER A 142 -26.25 11.34 -9.50
C SER A 142 -27.50 11.83 -10.25
N LEU A 143 -27.87 11.20 -11.37
CA LEU A 143 -28.95 11.66 -12.25
C LEU A 143 -30.30 11.91 -11.55
N PRO A 144 -30.80 11.02 -10.66
CA PRO A 144 -32.11 11.23 -10.04
C PRO A 144 -32.19 12.53 -9.23
N VAL A 145 -31.10 12.89 -8.53
CA VAL A 145 -31.01 14.11 -7.72
C VAL A 145 -30.84 15.33 -8.61
N THR A 146 -30.01 15.23 -9.64
CA THR A 146 -29.77 16.30 -10.62
C THR A 146 -31.06 16.69 -11.35
N ILE A 147 -31.82 15.69 -11.80
CA ILE A 147 -33.11 15.90 -12.48
C ILE A 147 -34.13 16.49 -11.51
N LEU A 148 -34.21 15.98 -10.27
CA LEU A 148 -35.12 16.53 -9.26
C LEU A 148 -34.80 18.00 -8.94
N ASN A 149 -33.52 18.34 -8.76
CA ASN A 149 -33.08 19.70 -8.47
C ASN A 149 -33.21 20.66 -9.68
N SER A 150 -33.54 20.15 -10.87
CA SER A 150 -33.72 20.99 -12.05
C SER A 150 -35.03 21.82 -12.00
N PRO A 151 -35.00 23.12 -12.33
CA PRO A 151 -36.18 23.98 -12.38
C PRO A 151 -37.24 23.50 -13.37
N ALA A 152 -36.83 22.86 -14.47
CA ALA A 152 -37.76 22.29 -15.45
C ALA A 152 -38.68 21.21 -14.86
N VAL A 153 -38.27 20.54 -13.77
CA VAL A 153 -39.05 19.48 -13.10
C VAL A 153 -39.72 19.99 -11.84
N SER A 154 -39.03 20.84 -11.07
CA SER A 154 -39.49 21.27 -9.75
C SER A 154 -40.27 22.58 -9.74
N ASP A 155 -40.07 23.48 -10.71
CA ASP A 155 -40.69 24.80 -10.71
C ASP A 155 -42.00 24.82 -11.51
N PRO A 156 -43.17 25.04 -10.87
CA PRO A 156 -44.45 25.15 -11.58
C PRO A 156 -44.48 26.25 -12.65
N ALA A 157 -43.67 27.31 -12.49
CA ALA A 157 -43.59 28.40 -13.46
C ALA A 157 -42.92 27.99 -14.79
N LEU A 158 -42.18 26.87 -14.80
CA LEU A 158 -41.42 26.37 -15.95
C LEU A 158 -41.98 25.04 -16.49
N GLY A 159 -43.19 24.65 -16.08
CA GLY A 159 -43.83 23.39 -16.48
C GLY A 159 -43.54 22.20 -15.56
N GLY A 160 -42.87 22.43 -14.43
CA GLY A 160 -42.62 21.43 -13.40
C GLY A 160 -43.81 21.20 -12.46
N SER A 161 -43.64 20.30 -11.50
CA SER A 161 -44.64 20.02 -10.47
C SER A 161 -44.02 20.06 -9.07
N ASN A 162 -44.65 20.76 -8.14
CA ASN A 162 -44.25 20.80 -6.74
C ASN A 162 -45.37 20.23 -5.84
N PRO A 163 -45.57 18.89 -5.83
CA PRO A 163 -46.55 18.27 -4.95
C PRO A 163 -46.14 18.44 -3.49
N ALA A 164 -47.13 18.63 -2.62
CA ALA A 164 -46.93 18.74 -1.18
C ALA A 164 -46.06 17.60 -0.64
N PHE A 165 -45.18 17.92 0.29
CA PHE A 165 -44.30 16.95 0.94
C PHE A 165 -45.06 16.17 2.01
N GLY A 166 -44.73 14.88 2.19
CA GLY A 166 -45.40 14.01 3.16
C GLY A 166 -46.43 13.05 2.55
N THR A 167 -46.36 12.84 1.23
CA THR A 167 -47.16 11.81 0.55
C THR A 167 -46.66 10.42 0.94
N SER A 168 -47.49 9.38 0.75
CA SER A 168 -47.09 7.99 0.98
C SER A 168 -45.81 7.58 0.24
N ARG A 169 -45.55 8.17 -0.93
CA ARG A 169 -44.32 7.96 -1.73
C ARG A 169 -43.07 8.54 -1.06
N ASP A 170 -43.19 9.67 -0.37
CA ASP A 170 -42.08 10.30 0.36
C ASP A 170 -41.69 9.44 1.56
N ILE A 171 -42.69 8.97 2.30
CA ILE A 171 -42.48 8.07 3.45
C ILE A 171 -41.82 6.77 2.99
N ALA A 172 -42.34 6.15 1.92
CA ALA A 172 -41.74 4.95 1.34
C ALA A 172 -40.28 5.18 0.89
N GLY A 173 -39.99 6.32 0.25
CA GLY A 173 -38.64 6.68 -0.17
C GLY A 173 -37.66 6.85 1.00
N ILE A 174 -38.09 7.50 2.08
CA ILE A 174 -37.27 7.70 3.29
C ILE A 174 -37.03 6.36 4.00
N VAL A 175 -38.05 5.51 4.12
CA VAL A 175 -37.91 4.17 4.72
C VAL A 175 -36.97 3.31 3.91
N LEU A 176 -37.10 3.31 2.57
CA LEU A 176 -36.22 2.56 1.69
C LEU A 176 -34.77 3.04 1.80
N TRP A 177 -34.56 4.36 1.86
CA TRP A 177 -33.24 4.96 2.09
C TRP A 177 -32.65 4.52 3.43
N ALA A 178 -33.43 4.56 4.51
CA ALA A 178 -32.96 4.20 5.85
C ALA A 178 -32.58 2.72 5.94
N LEU A 179 -33.39 1.84 5.34
CA LEU A 179 -33.10 0.40 5.27
C LEU A 179 -31.83 0.13 4.45
N GLY A 180 -31.71 0.74 3.26
CA GLY A 180 -30.52 0.58 2.43
C GLY A 180 -29.25 1.07 3.13
N PHE A 181 -29.32 2.24 3.77
CA PHE A 181 -28.20 2.81 4.52
C PHE A 181 -27.78 1.91 5.69
N ALA A 182 -28.74 1.35 6.44
CA ALA A 182 -28.47 0.43 7.54
C ALA A 182 -27.86 -0.89 7.07
N ILE A 183 -28.44 -1.51 6.03
CA ILE A 183 -27.96 -2.77 5.47
C ILE A 183 -26.53 -2.61 4.96
N GLU A 184 -26.25 -1.57 4.17
CA GLU A 184 -24.89 -1.30 3.66
C GLU A 184 -23.90 -1.07 4.80
N SER A 185 -24.28 -0.28 5.82
CA SER A 185 -23.42 0.01 6.96
C SER A 185 -23.06 -1.26 7.75
N VAL A 186 -24.04 -2.14 7.98
CA VAL A 186 -23.82 -3.41 8.68
C VAL A 186 -22.98 -4.35 7.81
N ALA A 187 -23.28 -4.46 6.52
CA ALA A 187 -22.54 -5.32 5.59
C ALA A 187 -21.06 -4.90 5.47
N ASP A 188 -20.79 -3.59 5.38
CA ASP A 188 -19.42 -3.07 5.36
C ASP A 188 -18.67 -3.36 6.65
N ALA A 189 -19.32 -3.17 7.82
CA ALA A 189 -18.73 -3.48 9.11
C ALA A 189 -18.43 -4.98 9.27
N GLN A 190 -19.37 -5.84 8.86
CA GLN A 190 -19.18 -7.29 8.84
C GLN A 190 -18.04 -7.70 7.92
N LYS A 191 -17.99 -7.14 6.70
CA LYS A 191 -16.92 -7.42 5.73
C LYS A 191 -15.56 -6.95 6.23
N PHE A 192 -15.50 -5.77 6.86
CA PHE A 192 -14.28 -5.25 7.46
C PHE A 192 -13.82 -6.15 8.62
N TYR A 193 -14.70 -6.47 9.57
CA TYR A 193 -14.41 -7.34 10.69
C TYR A 193 -13.97 -8.74 10.23
N HIS A 194 -14.66 -9.33 9.25
CA HIS A 194 -14.27 -10.61 8.68
C HIS A 194 -12.88 -10.53 8.04
N LYS A 195 -12.57 -9.50 7.24
CA LYS A 195 -11.23 -9.35 6.64
C LYS A 195 -10.14 -9.11 7.69
N SER A 196 -10.44 -8.40 8.77
CA SER A 196 -9.50 -8.17 9.86
C SER A 196 -9.26 -9.41 10.73
N THR A 197 -10.25 -10.28 10.88
CA THR A 197 -10.14 -11.52 11.69
C THR A 197 -9.78 -12.75 10.86
N HIS A 198 -10.07 -12.71 9.55
CA HIS A 198 -9.84 -13.76 8.57
C HIS A 198 -9.09 -13.24 7.34
N PRO A 199 -7.80 -12.87 7.51
CA PRO A 199 -6.93 -12.61 6.36
C PRO A 199 -6.86 -13.87 5.46
N PRO A 200 -6.61 -13.70 4.15
CA PRO A 200 -6.61 -14.79 3.19
C PRO A 200 -5.67 -15.92 3.65
N LYS A 201 -5.99 -17.18 3.33
CA LYS A 201 -5.21 -18.38 3.74
C LYS A 201 -3.70 -18.24 3.47
N ASN A 202 -3.31 -17.56 2.40
CA ASN A 202 -1.91 -17.33 2.03
C ASN A 202 -1.22 -16.32 2.97
N ALA A 203 -1.94 -15.32 3.50
CA ALA A 203 -1.43 -14.40 4.52
C ALA A 203 -1.36 -15.07 5.91
N ARG A 204 -2.36 -15.88 6.27
CA ARG A 204 -2.34 -16.66 7.53
C ARG A 204 -1.22 -17.70 7.59
N MET A 205 -0.79 -18.26 6.46
CA MET A 205 0.42 -19.09 6.42
C MET A 205 1.66 -18.21 6.63
N ALA A 206 1.82 -17.11 5.89
CA ALA A 206 2.97 -16.22 6.04
C ALA A 206 3.13 -15.63 7.46
N ASP A 207 2.04 -15.42 8.20
CA ASP A 207 2.09 -14.82 9.54
C ASP A 207 2.60 -15.77 10.63
N ASN A 208 2.37 -17.08 10.48
CA ASN A 208 2.81 -18.12 11.43
C ASN A 208 4.07 -18.87 10.98
N VAL A 209 4.64 -18.48 9.84
CA VAL A 209 5.85 -19.09 9.30
C VAL A 209 7.07 -18.35 9.85
N PRO A 210 8.14 -19.07 10.24
CA PRO A 210 9.39 -18.44 10.69
C PRO A 210 9.92 -17.47 9.65
N VAL A 211 10.37 -16.30 10.10
CA VAL A 211 10.77 -15.22 9.19
C VAL A 211 12.16 -14.71 9.54
N ALA A 212 12.94 -14.44 8.50
CA ALA A 212 14.15 -13.66 8.62
C ALA A 212 13.87 -12.23 8.11
N GLU A 213 14.14 -11.26 8.95
CA GLU A 213 14.16 -9.84 8.61
C GLU A 213 15.59 -9.47 8.25
N LEU A 214 15.83 -9.10 6.99
CA LEU A 214 17.13 -8.64 6.53
C LEU A 214 17.07 -7.13 6.36
N VAL A 215 17.96 -6.45 7.08
CA VAL A 215 18.12 -5.00 7.12
C VAL A 215 19.44 -4.65 6.46
N ARG A 216 19.38 -3.83 5.42
CA ARG A 216 20.56 -3.26 4.74
C ARG A 216 20.59 -1.76 4.96
N PHE A 217 21.78 -1.22 5.20
CA PHE A 217 21.95 0.22 5.32
C PHE A 217 23.40 0.63 5.11
N HIS A 218 23.59 1.84 4.56
CA HIS A 218 24.89 2.50 4.55
C HIS A 218 25.07 3.27 5.86
N ALA A 219 26.10 2.92 6.63
CA ALA A 219 26.39 3.48 7.93
C ALA A 219 26.93 4.92 7.83
N THR A 220 26.60 5.77 8.80
CA THR A 220 27.19 7.11 8.96
C THR A 220 28.65 7.01 9.45
N GLU A 221 29.44 8.08 9.26
CA GLU A 221 30.82 8.15 9.76
C GLU A 221 30.91 7.88 11.27
N ARG A 222 29.90 8.30 12.04
CA ARG A 222 29.80 8.02 13.47
C ARG A 222 29.66 6.53 13.76
N CYS A 223 28.82 5.81 13.03
CA CYS A 223 28.68 4.36 13.16
C CYS A 223 29.96 3.62 12.73
N LEU A 224 30.67 4.14 11.72
CA LEU A 224 31.90 3.53 11.23
C LEU A 224 33.08 3.73 12.20
N SER A 225 33.13 4.87 12.89
CA SER A 225 34.20 5.20 13.85
C SER A 225 33.99 4.63 15.25
N ASP A 226 32.75 4.41 15.67
CA ASP A 226 32.40 3.88 16.99
C ASP A 226 31.54 2.60 16.89
N PRO A 227 32.14 1.41 17.05
CA PRO A 227 31.43 0.13 17.05
C PRO A 227 30.32 0.03 18.12
N ALA A 228 30.39 0.84 19.18
CA ALA A 228 29.39 0.83 20.24
C ALA A 228 28.02 1.35 19.76
N VAL A 229 27.98 2.18 18.72
CA VAL A 229 26.72 2.75 18.22
C VAL A 229 25.83 1.66 17.63
N PHE A 230 26.38 0.83 16.74
CA PHE A 230 25.62 -0.29 16.18
C PHE A 230 25.37 -1.38 17.22
N LYS A 231 26.33 -1.62 18.14
CA LYS A 231 26.11 -2.54 19.27
C LYS A 231 24.90 -2.12 20.12
N ALA A 232 24.75 -0.83 20.44
CA ALA A 232 23.64 -0.34 21.24
C ALA A 232 22.27 -0.54 20.55
N LEU A 233 22.21 -0.50 19.22
CA LEU A 233 20.99 -0.81 18.47
C LEU A 233 20.66 -2.31 18.55
N ARG A 234 21.67 -3.18 18.40
CA ARG A 234 21.50 -4.64 18.55
C ARG A 234 21.11 -5.05 19.96
N ASP A 235 21.72 -4.43 20.99
CA ASP A 235 21.37 -4.63 22.40
C ASP A 235 19.91 -4.22 22.69
N LEU A 236 19.39 -3.20 21.97
CA LEU A 236 17.99 -2.79 22.08
C LEU A 236 17.06 -3.81 21.41
N ALA A 237 17.41 -4.28 20.21
CA ALA A 237 16.67 -5.32 19.50
C ALA A 237 16.64 -6.65 20.28
N GLU A 238 17.69 -6.94 21.07
CA GLU A 238 17.76 -8.13 21.92
C GLU A 238 16.60 -8.24 22.93
N ARG A 239 15.97 -7.12 23.27
CA ARG A 239 14.75 -7.09 24.10
C ARG A 239 13.55 -7.78 23.45
N ALA A 240 13.60 -8.02 22.14
CA ALA A 240 12.60 -8.80 21.41
C ALA A 240 12.70 -10.31 21.65
N ARG A 241 13.79 -10.83 22.23
CA ARG A 241 13.99 -12.28 22.42
C ARG A 241 12.85 -12.97 23.17
N PRO A 242 12.32 -12.44 24.30
CA PRO A 242 11.16 -13.04 24.98
C PRO A 242 9.87 -13.01 24.16
N HIS A 243 9.84 -12.23 23.09
CA HIS A 243 8.68 -12.02 22.21
C HIS A 243 8.80 -12.77 20.88
N GLY A 244 9.70 -13.74 20.76
CA GLY A 244 9.82 -14.64 19.61
C GLY A 244 10.94 -14.29 18.63
N MET A 245 11.87 -13.41 18.99
CA MET A 245 13.13 -13.27 18.24
C MET A 245 14.10 -14.40 18.66
N THR A 246 14.59 -15.17 17.70
CA THR A 246 15.40 -16.38 17.95
C THR A 246 16.90 -16.12 17.82
N GLY A 247 17.31 -15.16 16.99
CA GLY A 247 18.72 -14.83 16.80
C GLY A 247 18.96 -13.55 16.00
N GLN A 248 20.18 -13.04 16.09
CA GLN A 248 20.64 -11.86 15.37
C GLN A 248 22.04 -12.12 14.79
N TYR A 249 22.21 -11.81 13.51
CA TYR A 249 23.48 -11.95 12.78
C TYR A 249 23.75 -10.69 11.99
N TRP A 250 24.98 -10.20 11.96
CA TRP A 250 25.30 -8.99 11.22
C TRP A 250 26.67 -9.09 10.57
N ALA A 251 26.87 -8.35 9.50
CA ALA A 251 28.15 -8.28 8.83
C ALA A 251 28.33 -6.93 8.14
N LYS A 252 29.59 -6.61 7.88
CA LYS A 252 30.01 -5.49 7.04
C LYS A 252 30.43 -6.04 5.69
N ALA A 253 30.01 -5.41 4.60
CA ALA A 253 30.46 -5.79 3.26
C ALA A 253 31.96 -5.43 3.11
N PRO A 254 32.84 -6.38 2.73
CA PRO A 254 34.24 -6.10 2.43
C PRO A 254 34.39 -5.22 1.18
N ASP A 255 33.54 -5.45 0.18
CA ASP A 255 33.56 -4.75 -1.11
C ASP A 255 32.93 -3.33 -1.04
N ASP A 256 32.15 -3.06 0.01
CA ASP A 256 31.55 -1.75 0.29
C ASP A 256 31.71 -1.41 1.79
N PRO A 257 32.68 -0.55 2.13
CA PRO A 257 33.07 -0.29 3.52
C PRO A 257 32.01 0.49 4.32
N ASP A 258 30.93 0.95 3.71
CA ASP A 258 29.87 1.64 4.44
C ASP A 258 28.62 0.77 4.58
N LEU A 259 28.51 -0.32 3.81
CA LEU A 259 27.33 -1.17 3.78
C LEU A 259 27.35 -2.23 4.89
N PHE A 260 26.27 -2.25 5.67
CA PHE A 260 25.98 -3.26 6.68
C PHE A 260 24.80 -4.11 6.26
N VAL A 261 24.86 -5.39 6.61
CA VAL A 261 23.76 -6.35 6.51
C VAL A 261 23.48 -6.89 7.90
N TRP A 262 22.24 -6.78 8.37
CA TRP A 262 21.80 -7.26 9.66
C TRP A 262 20.57 -8.13 9.49
N ILE A 263 20.61 -9.33 10.04
CA ILE A 263 19.58 -10.35 9.95
C ILE A 263 19.03 -10.60 11.34
N LEU A 264 17.74 -10.39 11.51
CA LEU A 264 16.98 -10.78 12.69
C LEU A 264 16.12 -11.98 12.36
N LEU A 265 16.21 -13.02 13.17
CA LEU A 265 15.45 -14.26 13.01
C LEU A 265 14.30 -14.27 14.01
N TRP A 266 13.12 -14.65 13.53
CA TRP A 266 11.88 -14.63 14.31
C TRP A 266 11.15 -15.96 14.16
N ASP A 267 10.54 -16.43 15.25
CA ASP A 267 9.68 -17.61 15.26
C ASP A 267 8.51 -17.49 14.28
N SER A 268 8.03 -16.26 14.06
CA SER A 268 7.04 -15.96 13.03
C SER A 268 6.95 -14.46 12.73
N ARG A 269 6.38 -14.09 11.59
CA ARG A 269 6.07 -12.68 11.27
C ARG A 269 5.09 -12.06 12.26
N GLN A 270 4.16 -12.83 12.82
CA GLN A 270 3.21 -12.34 13.82
C GLN A 270 3.92 -11.90 15.11
N HIS A 271 4.94 -12.64 15.56
CA HIS A 271 5.74 -12.28 16.73
C HIS A 271 6.47 -10.95 16.53
N HIS A 272 7.10 -10.76 15.37
CA HIS A 272 7.74 -9.49 15.00
C HIS A 272 6.74 -8.31 15.04
N THR A 273 5.62 -8.44 14.33
CA THR A 273 4.60 -7.38 14.24
C THR A 273 3.94 -7.08 15.59
N ASN A 274 3.67 -8.10 16.42
CA ASN A 274 3.14 -7.94 17.77
C ASN A 274 4.11 -7.18 18.66
N TRP A 275 5.40 -7.49 18.61
CA TRP A 275 6.40 -6.82 19.42
C TRP A 275 6.45 -5.32 19.09
N LEU A 276 6.56 -4.97 17.80
CA LEU A 276 6.53 -3.58 17.33
C LEU A 276 5.25 -2.83 17.74
N ALA A 277 4.10 -3.51 17.77
CA ALA A 277 2.84 -2.90 18.17
C ALA A 277 2.69 -2.75 19.70
N SER A 278 3.23 -3.69 20.47
CA SER A 278 3.08 -3.77 21.93
C SER A 278 3.99 -2.81 22.69
N ASP A 279 5.21 -2.58 22.19
CA ASP A 279 6.21 -1.74 22.85
C ASP A 279 6.54 -0.50 22.01
N LYS A 280 5.58 0.42 21.97
CA LYS A 280 5.72 1.71 21.25
C LYS A 280 6.93 2.52 21.73
N GLY A 281 7.37 2.33 22.98
CA GLY A 281 8.55 2.99 23.54
C GLY A 281 9.84 2.43 22.94
N THR A 282 9.99 1.11 22.90
CA THR A 282 11.16 0.46 22.31
C THR A 282 11.18 0.60 20.78
N ALA A 283 10.05 0.44 20.09
CA ALA A 283 9.99 0.65 18.63
C ALA A 283 10.36 2.09 18.24
N GLY A 284 9.88 3.09 19.00
CA GLY A 284 10.28 4.49 18.81
C GLY A 284 11.77 4.72 19.07
N ALA A 285 12.33 4.12 20.13
CA ALA A 285 13.75 4.19 20.42
C ALA A 285 14.62 3.52 19.34
N LEU A 286 14.15 2.40 18.78
CA LEU A 286 14.82 1.65 17.72
C LEU A 286 14.83 2.45 16.42
N SER A 287 13.71 3.08 16.07
CA SER A 287 13.61 3.98 14.92
C SER A 287 14.49 5.23 15.07
N MET A 288 14.53 5.86 16.25
CA MET A 288 15.42 7.01 16.50
C MET A 288 16.89 6.62 16.39
N LYS A 289 17.30 5.52 17.02
CA LYS A 289 18.69 5.03 16.94
C LYS A 289 19.07 4.57 15.54
N ALA A 290 18.15 3.97 14.79
CA ALA A 290 18.36 3.61 13.39
C ALA A 290 18.67 4.85 12.54
N ALA A 291 17.95 5.95 12.74
CA ALA A 291 18.17 7.20 12.01
C ALA A 291 19.52 7.87 12.31
N GLU A 292 20.09 7.67 13.51
CA GLU A 292 21.45 8.15 13.83
C GLU A 292 22.54 7.31 13.14
N LEU A 293 22.22 6.06 12.78
CA LEU A 293 23.17 5.07 12.34
C LEU A 293 23.35 5.03 10.82
N ALA A 294 22.28 5.28 10.06
CA ALA A 294 22.28 5.14 8.60
C ALA A 294 22.17 6.47 7.86
N LYS A 295 22.85 6.56 6.71
CA LYS A 295 22.79 7.69 5.79
C LYS A 295 21.41 7.83 5.12
N GLU A 296 20.68 6.73 5.05
CA GLU A 296 19.37 6.60 4.41
C GLU A 296 18.47 5.66 5.22
N PRO A 297 17.14 5.67 5.00
CA PRO A 297 16.25 4.72 5.64
C PRO A 297 16.69 3.27 5.38
N PHE A 298 16.51 2.42 6.38
CA PHE A 298 16.82 1.00 6.25
C PHE A 298 16.05 0.37 5.10
N ASP A 299 16.77 -0.39 4.30
CA ASP A 299 16.21 -1.25 3.26
C ASP A 299 15.95 -2.63 3.89
N ILE A 300 14.67 -2.90 4.17
CA ILE A 300 14.21 -4.06 4.94
C ILE A 300 13.44 -5.00 4.03
N ILE A 301 13.78 -6.28 4.08
CA ILE A 301 13.09 -7.36 3.38
C ILE A 301 12.81 -8.50 4.35
N HIS A 302 11.55 -8.94 4.43
CA HIS A 302 11.20 -10.13 5.19
C HIS A 302 11.10 -11.32 4.28
N VAL A 303 11.81 -12.40 4.60
CA VAL A 303 11.80 -13.62 3.80
C VAL A 303 11.58 -14.83 4.69
N HIS A 304 10.81 -15.80 4.18
CA HIS A 304 10.88 -17.15 4.69
C HIS A 304 11.90 -17.92 3.85
N PHE A 305 12.99 -18.34 4.48
CA PHE A 305 13.97 -19.22 3.84
C PHE A 305 13.43 -20.65 3.79
N GLU A 306 13.62 -21.35 2.66
CA GLU A 306 13.27 -22.77 2.54
C GLU A 306 13.89 -23.62 3.65
N THR A 307 15.15 -23.31 4.02
CA THR A 307 15.81 -23.85 5.21
C THR A 307 15.87 -22.76 6.27
N HIS A 308 15.00 -22.84 7.28
CA HIS A 308 14.94 -21.90 8.38
C HIS A 308 15.16 -22.58 9.75
N PRO A 309 16.00 -22.03 10.64
CA PRO A 309 16.91 -20.91 10.41
C PRO A 309 18.06 -21.25 9.45
N PRO A 310 18.61 -20.29 8.70
CA PRO A 310 19.63 -20.56 7.67
C PRO A 310 21.04 -20.72 8.27
N PHE A 311 21.19 -21.44 9.39
CA PHE A 311 22.45 -21.53 10.14
C PHE A 311 23.62 -22.03 9.29
N ALA A 312 23.40 -23.04 8.44
CA ALA A 312 24.44 -23.60 7.57
C ALA A 312 25.05 -22.57 6.60
N ALA A 313 24.33 -21.49 6.28
CA ALA A 313 24.87 -20.37 5.53
C ALA A 313 25.47 -19.28 6.43
N LEU A 314 24.83 -18.98 7.56
CA LEU A 314 25.21 -17.88 8.46
C LEU A 314 26.45 -18.16 9.32
N THR A 315 26.79 -19.42 9.58
CA THR A 315 27.94 -19.79 10.43
C THR A 315 29.23 -20.00 9.63
N MET A 316 29.17 -19.83 8.31
CA MET A 316 30.31 -20.06 7.43
C MET A 316 31.30 -18.88 7.47
N PRO A 317 32.61 -19.13 7.28
CA PRO A 317 33.61 -18.06 7.22
C PRO A 317 33.35 -17.04 6.12
N MET A 318 32.62 -17.45 5.07
CA MET A 318 32.17 -16.59 4.00
C MET A 318 30.74 -16.98 3.60
N THR A 319 29.84 -16.01 3.61
CA THR A 319 28.46 -16.14 3.12
C THR A 319 28.26 -15.19 1.94
N GLU A 320 27.87 -15.74 0.81
CA GLU A 320 27.35 -14.98 -0.31
C GLU A 320 25.86 -14.67 -0.08
N VAL A 321 25.51 -13.39 -0.10
CA VAL A 321 24.15 -12.90 0.03
C VAL A 321 23.75 -12.27 -1.30
N VAL A 322 22.80 -12.88 -1.99
CA VAL A 322 22.33 -12.40 -3.29
C VAL A 322 20.92 -11.86 -3.14
N PHE A 323 20.76 -10.57 -3.39
CA PHE A 323 19.46 -9.91 -3.51
C PHE A 323 19.10 -9.81 -4.98
N TRP A 324 17.85 -10.09 -5.31
CA TRP A 324 17.32 -9.93 -6.67
C TRP A 324 16.00 -9.16 -6.69
N THR A 325 15.75 -8.54 -7.84
CA THR A 325 14.44 -8.06 -8.27
C THR A 325 14.16 -8.62 -9.67
N ILE A 326 13.08 -9.36 -9.84
CA ILE A 326 12.65 -9.98 -11.11
C ILE A 326 12.08 -8.87 -12.01
N ALA A 327 12.45 -8.89 -13.29
CA ALA A 327 12.06 -7.84 -14.24
C ALA A 327 10.56 -7.86 -14.58
N ASP A 328 9.96 -9.05 -14.60
CA ASP A 328 8.58 -9.28 -15.00
C ASP A 328 7.89 -10.24 -14.00
N ALA A 329 6.77 -9.81 -13.44
CA ALA A 329 5.99 -10.58 -12.47
C ALA A 329 5.47 -11.92 -13.06
N ASP A 330 5.28 -12.00 -14.37
CA ASP A 330 4.85 -13.25 -15.04
C ASP A 330 5.98 -14.28 -15.11
N GLN A 331 7.24 -13.84 -15.00
CA GLN A 331 8.43 -14.72 -15.05
C GLN A 331 8.84 -15.28 -13.68
N VAL A 332 8.12 -14.95 -12.61
CA VAL A 332 8.45 -15.39 -11.25
C VAL A 332 8.56 -16.92 -11.14
N GLY A 333 7.63 -17.66 -11.76
CA GLY A 333 7.67 -19.12 -11.77
C GLY A 333 8.88 -19.69 -12.51
N ALA A 334 9.20 -19.13 -13.68
CA ALA A 334 10.36 -19.54 -14.48
C ALA A 334 11.68 -19.22 -13.77
N PHE A 335 11.75 -18.09 -13.07
CA PHE A 335 12.92 -17.72 -12.27
C PHE A 335 13.19 -18.74 -11.16
N PHE A 336 12.19 -19.13 -10.38
CA PHE A 336 12.39 -20.10 -9.30
C PHE A 336 12.73 -21.51 -9.83
N GLU A 337 12.18 -21.93 -10.97
CA GLU A 337 12.59 -23.18 -11.60
C GLU A 337 14.09 -23.17 -11.96
N LYS A 338 14.58 -22.06 -12.51
CA LYS A 338 16.00 -21.88 -12.85
C LYS A 338 16.87 -21.77 -11.60
N LEU A 339 16.45 -21.01 -10.60
CA LEU A 339 17.15 -20.86 -9.32
C LEU A 339 17.31 -22.22 -8.62
N GLU A 340 16.30 -23.08 -8.69
CA GLU A 340 16.36 -24.43 -8.13
C GLU A 340 17.36 -25.32 -8.89
N LYS A 341 17.44 -25.20 -10.22
CA LYS A 341 18.50 -25.87 -11.01
C LYS A 341 19.89 -25.37 -10.62
N THR A 342 20.05 -24.07 -10.42
CA THR A 342 21.30 -23.46 -9.92
C THR A 342 21.67 -24.01 -8.55
N ARG A 343 20.71 -24.09 -7.62
CA ARG A 343 20.92 -24.68 -6.29
C ARG A 343 21.39 -26.14 -6.39
N GLN A 344 20.75 -26.94 -7.23
CA GLN A 344 21.14 -28.35 -7.45
C GLN A 344 22.55 -28.49 -8.04
N ALA A 345 22.96 -27.56 -8.91
CA ALA A 345 24.31 -27.53 -9.46
C ALA A 345 25.35 -27.12 -8.41
N ILE A 346 25.03 -26.13 -7.56
CA ILE A 346 25.90 -25.64 -6.48
C ILE A 346 26.13 -26.70 -5.40
N VAL A 347 25.07 -27.40 -4.99
CA VAL A 347 25.12 -28.38 -3.88
C VAL A 347 25.99 -29.59 -4.20
N ARG A 348 26.22 -29.88 -5.49
CA ARG A 348 27.14 -30.94 -5.93
C ARG A 348 28.62 -30.52 -5.89
N GLY A 349 28.89 -29.25 -5.61
CA GLY A 349 30.23 -28.67 -5.52
C GLY A 349 30.98 -28.97 -4.24
N GLU A 350 32.31 -28.81 -4.29
CA GLU A 350 33.16 -28.81 -3.11
C GLU A 350 33.16 -27.42 -2.45
N GLY A 351 33.17 -27.37 -1.11
CA GLY A 351 33.37 -26.15 -0.33
C GLY A 351 32.13 -25.29 -0.07
N MET A 352 30.96 -25.65 -0.60
CA MET A 352 29.66 -25.10 -0.18
C MET A 352 29.11 -25.92 0.99
N GLN A 353 28.63 -25.25 2.05
CA GLN A 353 28.10 -25.92 3.25
C GLN A 353 26.61 -25.65 3.50
N GLY A 354 26.05 -24.60 2.90
CA GLY A 354 24.61 -24.35 2.95
C GLY A 354 24.17 -23.41 1.84
N CYS A 355 23.05 -23.71 1.19
CA CYS A 355 22.41 -22.82 0.22
C CYS A 355 20.91 -22.82 0.49
N THR A 356 20.35 -21.64 0.71
CA THR A 356 18.91 -21.45 0.91
C THR A 356 18.50 -20.11 0.33
N TRP A 357 17.25 -20.02 -0.07
CA TRP A 357 16.69 -18.80 -0.62
C TRP A 357 15.27 -18.57 -0.09
N GLY A 358 14.80 -17.34 -0.20
CA GLY A 358 13.47 -16.94 0.23
C GLY A 358 12.95 -15.77 -0.60
N GLN A 359 11.69 -15.85 -0.99
CA GLN A 359 10.96 -14.74 -1.62
C GLN A 359 10.51 -13.74 -0.55
N SER A 360 10.45 -12.45 -0.90
CA SER A 360 9.91 -11.45 0.01
C SER A 360 8.43 -11.67 0.31
N LEU A 361 8.08 -11.50 1.58
CA LEU A 361 6.70 -11.53 2.06
C LEU A 361 5.90 -10.27 1.68
N GLU A 362 6.59 -9.18 1.34
CA GLU A 362 6.01 -7.91 0.89
C GLU A 362 5.98 -7.80 -0.64
N ARG A 363 7.00 -8.31 -1.31
CA ARG A 363 7.27 -8.11 -2.74
C ARG A 363 7.47 -9.43 -3.47
N LYS A 364 6.55 -9.79 -4.36
CA LYS A 364 6.64 -11.06 -5.11
C LYS A 364 7.80 -11.08 -6.12
N ASP A 365 8.24 -9.92 -6.58
CA ASP A 365 9.34 -9.76 -7.52
C ASP A 365 10.72 -9.80 -6.84
N ALA A 366 10.80 -9.70 -5.51
CA ALA A 366 12.08 -9.61 -4.80
C ALA A 366 12.34 -10.81 -3.89
N GLY A 367 13.61 -11.06 -3.58
CA GLY A 367 14.00 -12.10 -2.65
C GLY A 367 15.49 -12.08 -2.34
N VAL A 368 15.90 -13.03 -1.50
CA VAL A 368 17.28 -13.18 -1.04
C VAL A 368 17.71 -14.63 -1.01
N ALA A 369 18.95 -14.90 -1.42
CA ALA A 369 19.63 -16.18 -1.29
C ALA A 369 20.85 -16.02 -0.39
N LEU A 370 21.09 -17.03 0.43
CA LEU A 370 22.24 -17.17 1.28
C LEU A 370 22.98 -18.45 0.89
N THR A 371 24.24 -18.31 0.52
CA THR A 371 25.13 -19.44 0.22
C THR A 371 26.38 -19.35 1.09
N GLY A 372 26.55 -20.31 2.00
CA GLY A 372 27.72 -20.42 2.87
C GLY A 372 28.83 -21.24 2.22
N TRP A 373 30.04 -20.67 2.26
CA TRP A 373 31.27 -21.20 1.67
C TRP A 373 32.36 -21.32 2.74
N GLU A 374 33.20 -22.35 2.62
CA GLU A 374 34.37 -22.55 3.50
C GLU A 374 35.41 -21.44 3.31
N SER A 375 35.54 -20.91 2.10
CA SER A 375 36.45 -19.81 1.76
C SER A 375 36.02 -19.11 0.47
N LEU A 376 36.57 -17.92 0.24
CA LEU A 376 36.42 -17.19 -1.03
C LEU A 376 36.97 -18.00 -2.21
N GLU A 377 38.10 -18.69 -2.02
CA GLU A 377 38.72 -19.53 -3.04
C GLU A 377 37.81 -20.68 -3.46
N ALA A 378 37.10 -21.29 -2.51
CA ALA A 378 36.14 -22.35 -2.80
C ALA A 378 34.97 -21.83 -3.66
N GLN A 379 34.42 -20.66 -3.33
CA GLN A 379 33.39 -20.01 -4.13
C GLN A 379 33.88 -19.74 -5.56
N MET A 380 35.06 -19.13 -5.71
CA MET A 380 35.63 -18.78 -7.01
C MET A 380 35.91 -20.03 -7.85
N LYS A 381 36.52 -21.06 -7.26
CA LYS A 381 36.76 -22.35 -7.91
C LYS A 381 35.46 -22.95 -8.42
N GLN A 382 34.38 -22.87 -7.65
CA GLN A 382 33.09 -23.40 -8.07
C GLN A 382 32.49 -22.59 -9.23
N GLY A 383 32.60 -21.26 -9.23
CA GLY A 383 32.19 -20.43 -10.35
C GLY A 383 32.95 -20.71 -11.66
N ASP A 384 34.25 -21.00 -11.56
CA ASP A 384 35.11 -21.22 -12.73
C ASP A 384 35.01 -22.66 -13.28
N SER A 385 34.92 -23.65 -12.39
CA SER A 385 35.01 -25.07 -12.78
C SER A 385 33.66 -25.76 -12.98
N ASN A 386 32.59 -25.28 -12.35
CA ASN A 386 31.27 -25.88 -12.49
C ASN A 386 30.47 -25.20 -13.60
N LYS A 387 30.55 -25.79 -14.79
CA LYS A 387 29.83 -25.33 -15.98
C LYS A 387 28.31 -25.26 -15.76
N ASP A 388 27.72 -26.27 -15.13
CA ASP A 388 26.27 -26.34 -14.89
C ASP A 388 25.81 -25.20 -13.97
N TYR A 389 26.59 -24.89 -12.92
CA TYR A 389 26.32 -23.76 -12.03
C TYR A 389 26.34 -22.43 -12.79
N ARG A 390 27.36 -22.21 -13.63
CA ARG A 390 27.49 -20.97 -14.41
C ARG A 390 26.35 -20.80 -15.40
N GLU A 391 26.03 -21.84 -16.17
CA GLU A 391 24.97 -21.76 -17.20
C GLU A 391 23.59 -21.57 -16.56
N THR A 392 23.25 -22.35 -15.54
CA THR A 392 21.96 -22.20 -14.85
C THR A 392 21.85 -20.86 -14.11
N GLY A 393 22.96 -20.38 -13.54
CA GLY A 393 23.06 -19.05 -12.93
C GLY A 393 22.80 -17.94 -13.95
N GLU A 394 23.50 -17.93 -15.09
CA GLU A 394 23.29 -16.96 -16.18
C GLU A 394 21.83 -16.96 -16.67
N GLU A 395 21.22 -18.14 -16.79
CA GLU A 395 19.81 -18.26 -17.15
C GLU A 395 18.88 -17.62 -16.10
N ALA A 396 19.12 -17.84 -14.80
CA ALA A 396 18.34 -17.22 -13.74
C ALA A 396 18.52 -15.70 -13.72
N LEU A 397 19.76 -15.23 -13.91
CA LEU A 397 20.12 -13.82 -13.97
C LEU A 397 19.46 -13.08 -15.14
N SER A 398 19.23 -13.77 -16.26
CA SER A 398 18.57 -13.17 -17.43
C SER A 398 17.13 -12.68 -17.17
N LEU A 399 16.50 -13.13 -16.08
CA LEU A 399 15.14 -12.76 -15.68
C LEU A 399 15.10 -11.67 -14.61
N VAL A 400 16.26 -11.19 -14.15
CA VAL A 400 16.42 -10.25 -13.03
C VAL A 400 16.73 -8.85 -13.58
N SER A 401 16.02 -7.82 -13.09
CA SER A 401 16.26 -6.42 -13.43
C SER A 401 17.31 -5.75 -12.56
N ASP A 402 17.44 -6.19 -11.30
CA ASP A 402 18.46 -5.73 -10.36
C ASP A 402 19.00 -6.91 -9.55
N LEU A 403 20.32 -7.09 -9.56
CA LEU A 403 21.02 -8.13 -8.82
C LEU A 403 22.14 -7.49 -7.99
N ARG A 404 22.16 -7.81 -6.70
CA ARG A 404 23.25 -7.40 -5.80
C ARG A 404 23.77 -8.60 -5.02
N ALA A 405 25.00 -8.98 -5.29
CA ALA A 405 25.71 -10.02 -4.55
C ALA A 405 26.68 -9.36 -3.56
N LEU A 406 26.63 -9.79 -2.31
CA LEU A 406 27.53 -9.38 -1.24
C LEU A 406 28.24 -10.60 -0.70
N ARG A 407 29.53 -10.47 -0.40
CA ARG A 407 30.31 -11.55 0.24
C ARG A 407 30.65 -11.11 1.64
N VAL A 408 30.06 -11.72 2.66
CA VAL A 408 30.17 -11.23 4.03
C VAL A 408 30.56 -12.36 4.99
N ASN A 409 31.11 -12.01 6.14
CA ASN A 409 31.31 -12.95 7.24
C ASN A 409 30.39 -12.51 8.39
N PHE A 410 29.34 -13.29 8.64
CA PHE A 410 28.34 -12.96 9.65
C PHE A 410 28.86 -13.21 11.06
N GLN A 411 28.69 -12.20 11.91
CA GLN A 411 28.94 -12.30 13.33
C GLN A 411 27.61 -12.46 14.09
N PRO A 412 27.48 -13.48 14.95
CA PRO A 412 26.33 -13.57 15.84
C PRO A 412 26.37 -12.43 16.86
N HIS A 413 25.20 -12.02 17.34
CA HIS A 413 25.11 -11.21 18.56
C HIS A 413 25.34 -12.12 19.78
N ILE A 414 26.32 -11.78 20.62
CA ILE A 414 26.69 -12.51 21.84
C ILE A 414 26.18 -11.74 23.06
#